data_AF-F3GG46-F1
#
_entry.id   AF-F3GG46-F1
#
_cell.length_a   1.000
_cell.length_b   1.000
_cell.length_c   1.000
_cell.angle_alpha   90.00
_cell.angle_beta   90.00
_cell.angle_gamma   90.00
#
_symmetry.space_group_name_H-M   'P 1'
#
loop_
_entity.id
_entity.type
_entity.pdbx_description
1 polymer ?
#
loop_
_entity_poly.entity_id
_entity_poly.type
_entity_poly.pdbx_seq_one_letter_code
_entity_poly.pdbx_strand_id
1 'polypeptide(L)'
;MNTINRNYYPVSGVSTQDAPAQTDQLQPQGQGIKPGHNSNLIDFGLTQQANGPHSSLNTLGSRVQPTDTSTSSNAMGSNGEQVLNKLVQAIRNILNNLLSLLEGNLHNGSGPAQPQSEQTPTLAQSPSSSFSSSPSTPQGNAEKPFVVQSDHPSEQPVSLQKNTEPTPAAPSQTAARTAEPSSATPDKTPARPDALNPAVVHDPALPKTSTDTTAKTDNTVNAAKTATPAAHGQGADMSGIVGFAKEANTTGGNGGEVVTVNTVADLKKYMEDDKARTVKLGANLSADSKVTINFGANKTLLGTDKGNSLHNIYLASGKTASNDIFQNLNFDHDSRYRENGDMQMFISSGQKYWIDHNTYSGTKDQNSKGLDKLLYVGGTADNVSLTNSKFQNNEYGVILGQPDDSAQAKAEYKGYPRMTIANNVFSNLDVRAPGLMRHGLFDVYNNSIDNFHLGFTATGDATILSQANYFAKGVDVSDKASNSGVLDDYGDAHFKDIGSNVSFTQKSAVTAWTPSYQRDIKTAEAARAYDLTHAGANTVS
;
A
#
# COMPACT_ATOMS: atom_id res chain seq x y z
N MET A 1 57.75 -19.18 5.58
CA MET A 1 57.66 -19.99 4.35
C MET A 1 56.17 -20.25 4.10
N ASN A 2 55.56 -19.91 2.97
CA ASN A 2 56.08 -19.10 1.85
C ASN A 2 55.06 -18.03 1.47
N THR A 3 55.55 -16.83 1.17
CA THR A 3 54.76 -15.70 0.70
C THR A 3 54.84 -15.64 -0.82
N ILE A 4 53.72 -15.49 -1.52
CA ILE A 4 53.70 -14.95 -2.88
C ILE A 4 52.73 -13.76 -2.91
N ASN A 5 53.19 -12.70 -3.55
CA ASN A 5 52.56 -11.37 -3.58
C ASN A 5 53.06 -10.69 -4.86
N ARG A 6 52.16 -10.16 -5.71
CA ARG A 6 52.35 -8.87 -6.41
C ARG A 6 51.15 -8.48 -7.28
N ASN A 7 50.89 -7.18 -7.28
CA ASN A 7 50.00 -6.48 -8.20
C ASN A 7 50.66 -6.33 -9.58
N TYR A 8 49.87 -5.93 -10.58
CA TYR A 8 50.37 -5.20 -11.76
C TYR A 8 49.46 -4.00 -12.06
N TYR A 9 50.04 -2.90 -12.54
CA TYR A 9 49.35 -1.65 -12.90
C TYR A 9 49.70 -1.27 -14.35
N PRO A 10 48.93 -0.37 -15.02
CA PRO A 10 48.86 -0.30 -16.48
C PRO A 10 49.88 0.64 -17.15
N VAL A 11 49.87 0.64 -18.49
CA VAL A 11 50.59 1.60 -19.37
C VAL A 11 49.63 2.04 -20.50
N SER A 12 49.76 3.30 -20.95
CA SER A 12 48.96 3.92 -22.02
C SER A 12 49.85 4.37 -23.18
N GLY A 13 49.37 4.39 -24.45
CA GLY A 13 50.19 4.95 -25.55
C GLY A 13 49.66 4.88 -27.01
N VAL A 14 48.84 5.87 -27.41
CA VAL A 14 48.83 6.59 -28.71
C VAL A 14 48.81 5.84 -30.08
N SER A 15 47.65 5.95 -30.74
CA SER A 15 47.34 6.30 -32.15
C SER A 15 48.27 6.03 -33.36
N THR A 16 47.66 5.59 -34.46
CA THR A 16 47.88 6.11 -35.85
C THR A 16 46.63 5.89 -36.72
N GLN A 17 46.61 6.32 -37.99
CA GLN A 17 45.40 6.80 -38.68
C GLN A 17 45.12 6.19 -40.08
N ASP A 18 43.90 6.47 -40.57
CA ASP A 18 43.42 6.50 -41.97
C ASP A 18 42.95 5.19 -42.69
N ALA A 19 42.17 5.41 -43.76
CA ALA A 19 41.19 4.48 -44.37
C ALA A 19 41.51 4.22 -45.88
N PRO A 20 40.60 3.71 -46.76
CA PRO A 20 39.24 4.20 -47.02
C PRO A 20 38.14 3.10 -47.11
N ALA A 21 36.91 3.52 -47.38
CA ALA A 21 35.72 2.66 -47.49
C ALA A 21 35.48 2.12 -48.91
N GLN A 22 34.61 1.10 -49.03
CA GLN A 22 33.90 0.81 -50.27
C GLN A 22 32.42 0.50 -49.96
N THR A 23 31.53 1.00 -50.80
CA THR A 23 30.07 0.89 -50.67
C THR A 23 29.53 -0.30 -51.44
N ASP A 24 28.42 -0.89 -50.98
CA ASP A 24 27.37 -1.35 -51.89
C ASP A 24 25.98 -1.19 -51.26
N GLN A 25 24.93 -1.12 -52.09
CA GLN A 25 23.54 -0.94 -51.67
C GLN A 25 22.63 -2.01 -52.29
N LEU A 26 21.83 -2.69 -51.46
CA LEU A 26 20.58 -3.30 -51.89
C LEU A 26 19.47 -3.06 -50.85
N GLN A 27 18.31 -2.61 -51.33
CA GLN A 27 17.07 -2.54 -50.54
C GLN A 27 16.46 -3.95 -50.38
N PRO A 28 15.52 -4.10 -49.44
CA PRO A 28 14.14 -4.25 -49.95
C PRO A 28 13.12 -3.36 -49.23
N GLN A 29 11.98 -3.16 -49.89
CA GLN A 29 10.82 -2.46 -49.32
C GLN A 29 10.04 -3.39 -48.37
N GLY A 30 9.55 -2.85 -47.25
CA GLY A 30 8.65 -3.54 -46.32
C GLY A 30 7.69 -2.52 -45.69
N GLN A 31 6.40 -2.84 -45.63
CA GLN A 31 5.36 -1.88 -45.24
C GLN A 31 5.30 -1.69 -43.72
N GLY A 32 5.31 -0.44 -43.27
CA GLY A 32 5.25 -0.09 -41.85
C GLY A 32 3.85 -0.29 -41.26
N ILE A 33 3.67 -1.34 -40.46
CA ILE A 33 2.48 -1.51 -39.61
C ILE A 33 2.63 -0.59 -38.39
N LYS A 34 1.68 0.33 -38.20
CA LYS A 34 1.60 1.17 -37.00
C LYS A 34 0.96 0.39 -35.84
N PRO A 35 1.60 0.29 -34.66
CA PRO A 35 0.89 -0.08 -33.44
C PRO A 35 -0.13 1.01 -33.08
N GLY A 36 -1.40 0.63 -32.94
CA GLY A 36 -2.45 1.54 -32.51
C GLY A 36 -2.44 1.71 -30.98
N HIS A 37 -1.89 2.82 -30.49
CA HIS A 37 -1.98 3.18 -29.07
C HIS A 37 -3.40 3.65 -28.73
N ASN A 38 -4.30 2.70 -28.48
CA ASN A 38 -5.62 2.97 -27.90
C ASN A 38 -5.49 3.19 -26.37
N SER A 39 -4.76 4.22 -25.98
CA SER A 39 -4.66 4.65 -24.59
C SER A 39 -5.93 5.40 -24.18
N ASN A 40 -6.98 4.64 -23.82
CA ASN A 40 -8.08 5.21 -23.05
C ASN A 40 -7.52 5.76 -21.73
N LEU A 41 -7.77 7.04 -21.48
CA LEU A 41 -7.38 7.70 -20.23
C LEU A 41 -8.08 6.99 -19.06
N ILE A 42 -7.30 6.48 -18.12
CA ILE A 42 -7.83 5.97 -16.85
C ILE A 42 -8.10 7.17 -15.96
N ASP A 43 -9.36 7.34 -15.58
CA ASP A 43 -9.80 8.46 -14.73
C ASP A 43 -9.35 8.24 -13.28
N PHE A 44 -8.63 9.22 -12.73
CA PHE A 44 -8.23 9.29 -11.32
C PHE A 44 -8.93 10.45 -10.58
N GLY A 45 -9.92 11.08 -11.21
CA GLY A 45 -10.64 12.23 -10.66
C GLY A 45 -11.63 11.88 -9.55
N LEU A 46 -11.67 12.71 -8.52
CA LEU A 46 -12.80 12.78 -7.59
C LEU A 46 -13.97 13.51 -8.28
N THR A 47 -15.19 13.01 -8.11
CA THR A 47 -16.39 13.51 -8.78
C THR A 47 -16.69 14.98 -8.42
N GLN A 48 -16.48 15.91 -9.36
CA GLN A 48 -17.02 17.27 -9.24
C GLN A 48 -18.48 17.34 -9.67
N GLN A 49 -19.26 18.17 -8.97
CA GLN A 49 -20.69 18.32 -9.18
C GLN A 49 -20.99 19.23 -10.37
N ALA A 50 -21.89 18.81 -11.26
CA ALA A 50 -22.40 19.66 -12.32
C ALA A 50 -23.34 20.75 -11.75
N ASN A 51 -22.95 22.01 -11.90
CA ASN A 51 -23.84 23.15 -11.63
C ASN A 51 -24.64 23.56 -12.88
N GLY A 52 -25.69 24.34 -12.64
CA GLY A 52 -26.80 24.58 -13.57
C GLY A 52 -26.55 25.48 -14.80
N PRO A 53 -27.63 25.80 -15.54
CA PRO A 53 -27.54 26.06 -16.98
C PRO A 53 -27.38 27.52 -17.37
N HIS A 54 -26.70 27.76 -18.50
CA HIS A 54 -26.80 29.00 -19.26
C HIS A 54 -27.21 28.74 -20.71
N SER A 55 -28.25 29.45 -21.15
CA SER A 55 -28.88 29.35 -22.46
C SER A 55 -28.29 30.32 -23.48
N SER A 56 -28.10 29.86 -24.73
CA SER A 56 -27.98 30.72 -25.92
C SER A 56 -28.51 29.97 -27.15
N LEU A 57 -29.35 30.61 -27.95
CA LEU A 57 -29.81 30.07 -29.26
C LEU A 57 -28.95 30.63 -30.39
N ASN A 58 -28.64 29.79 -31.39
CA ASN A 58 -28.67 30.08 -32.84
C ASN A 58 -28.26 28.81 -33.61
N THR A 59 -29.12 28.11 -34.37
CA THR A 59 -29.84 28.39 -35.63
C THR A 59 -29.08 27.95 -36.90
N LEU A 60 -29.78 27.18 -37.75
CA LEU A 60 -29.38 26.60 -39.07
C LEU A 60 -28.19 25.59 -39.06
N GLY A 61 -28.18 24.45 -39.76
CA GLY A 61 -29.27 23.68 -40.40
C GLY A 61 -29.00 23.25 -41.86
N SER A 62 -28.83 21.94 -42.12
CA SER A 62 -29.20 21.26 -43.41
C SER A 62 -28.85 19.75 -43.51
N ARG A 63 -29.88 18.94 -43.82
CA ARG A 63 -29.93 17.91 -44.89
C ARG A 63 -28.99 16.67 -44.91
N VAL A 64 -29.50 15.58 -44.28
CA VAL A 64 -29.70 14.21 -44.82
C VAL A 64 -29.22 13.88 -46.25
N GLN A 65 -28.45 12.78 -46.43
CA GLN A 65 -28.87 11.55 -47.17
C GLN A 65 -27.85 10.38 -46.97
N PRO A 66 -28.26 9.09 -46.87
CA PRO A 66 -27.35 7.95 -46.72
C PRO A 66 -27.11 7.17 -48.04
N THR A 67 -26.22 6.17 -47.99
CA THR A 67 -26.02 5.17 -49.05
C THR A 67 -25.82 3.77 -48.47
N ASP A 68 -26.68 2.81 -48.83
CA ASP A 68 -26.49 1.37 -48.60
C ASP A 68 -25.55 0.75 -49.64
N THR A 69 -24.89 -0.36 -49.29
CA THR A 69 -24.52 -1.37 -50.30
C THR A 69 -24.38 -2.77 -49.66
N SER A 70 -25.15 -3.74 -50.16
CA SER A 70 -24.89 -5.18 -49.97
C SER A 70 -23.75 -5.64 -50.91
N THR A 71 -23.23 -6.87 -50.94
CA THR A 71 -23.70 -8.17 -50.45
C THR A 71 -22.45 -9.07 -50.28
N SER A 72 -22.43 -10.11 -49.44
CA SER A 72 -22.76 -11.49 -49.88
C SER A 72 -22.47 -12.50 -48.75
N SER A 73 -22.91 -13.75 -48.92
CA SER A 73 -23.11 -14.72 -47.84
C SER A 73 -22.08 -15.87 -47.79
N ASN A 74 -21.93 -16.46 -46.60
CA ASN A 74 -21.97 -17.91 -46.43
C ASN A 74 -22.45 -18.27 -45.01
N ALA A 75 -23.07 -19.45 -44.84
CA ALA A 75 -23.96 -19.71 -43.70
C ALA A 75 -23.58 -20.94 -42.85
N MET A 76 -23.57 -20.74 -41.54
CA MET A 76 -23.77 -21.77 -40.50
C MET A 76 -24.23 -21.06 -39.21
N GLY A 77 -25.28 -21.54 -38.53
CA GLY A 77 -25.65 -20.98 -37.21
C GLY A 77 -27.13 -20.93 -36.80
N SER A 78 -28.08 -21.54 -37.52
CA SER A 78 -29.53 -21.42 -37.26
C SER A 78 -30.04 -21.82 -35.87
N ASN A 79 -29.19 -22.40 -35.02
CA ASN A 79 -29.53 -22.80 -33.65
C ASN A 79 -29.26 -21.68 -32.63
N GLY A 80 -28.41 -20.69 -32.92
CA GLY A 80 -28.06 -19.61 -32.00
C GLY A 80 -29.22 -18.64 -31.76
N GLU A 81 -29.81 -18.12 -32.84
CA GLU A 81 -30.91 -17.15 -32.78
C GLU A 81 -32.17 -17.73 -32.11
N GLN A 82 -32.44 -19.03 -32.27
CA GLN A 82 -33.59 -19.66 -31.62
C GLN A 82 -33.43 -19.79 -30.10
N VAL A 83 -32.20 -19.97 -29.61
CA VAL A 83 -31.90 -19.98 -28.16
C VAL A 83 -31.98 -18.56 -27.60
N LEU A 84 -31.40 -17.57 -28.30
CA LEU A 84 -31.44 -16.16 -27.88
C LEU A 84 -32.87 -15.63 -27.81
N ASN A 85 -33.70 -15.91 -28.82
CA ASN A 85 -35.11 -15.50 -28.82
C ASN A 85 -35.93 -16.14 -27.69
N LYS A 86 -35.67 -17.41 -27.35
CA LYS A 86 -36.30 -18.07 -26.19
C LYS A 86 -35.88 -17.44 -24.86
N LEU A 87 -34.60 -17.09 -24.70
CA LEU A 87 -34.10 -16.40 -23.50
C LEU A 87 -34.73 -15.01 -23.35
N VAL A 88 -34.81 -14.23 -24.43
CA VAL A 88 -35.45 -12.90 -24.42
C VAL A 88 -36.94 -12.98 -24.09
N GLN A 89 -37.67 -14.00 -24.58
CA GLN A 89 -39.08 -14.21 -24.20
C GLN A 89 -39.23 -14.62 -22.73
N ALA A 90 -38.36 -15.49 -22.20
CA ALA A 90 -38.38 -15.85 -20.78
C ALA A 90 -38.18 -14.64 -19.86
N ILE A 91 -37.22 -13.76 -20.19
CA ILE A 91 -36.95 -12.52 -19.44
C ILE A 91 -38.18 -11.58 -19.46
N ARG A 92 -38.83 -11.39 -20.61
CA ARG A 92 -40.07 -10.58 -20.69
C ARG A 92 -41.20 -11.15 -19.83
N ASN A 93 -41.39 -12.45 -19.82
CA ASN A 93 -42.45 -13.09 -19.03
C ASN A 93 -42.22 -12.94 -17.52
N ILE A 94 -40.96 -13.01 -17.06
CA ILE A 94 -40.59 -12.77 -15.66
C ILE A 94 -40.87 -11.32 -15.27
N LEU A 95 -40.47 -10.35 -16.11
CA LEU A 95 -40.71 -8.92 -15.87
C LEU A 95 -42.21 -8.58 -15.83
N ASN A 96 -43.01 -9.12 -16.75
CA ASN A 96 -44.46 -8.89 -16.78
C ASN A 96 -45.15 -9.45 -15.53
N ASN A 97 -44.74 -10.63 -15.04
CA ASN A 97 -45.28 -11.19 -13.80
C ASN A 97 -44.93 -10.33 -12.58
N LEU A 98 -43.70 -9.80 -12.50
CA LEU A 98 -43.28 -8.89 -11.42
C LEU A 98 -44.09 -7.58 -11.44
N LEU A 99 -44.36 -7.02 -12.62
CA LEU A 99 -45.19 -5.82 -12.77
C LEU A 99 -46.64 -6.07 -12.32
N SER A 100 -47.26 -7.17 -12.73
CA SER A 100 -48.63 -7.50 -12.32
C SER A 100 -48.79 -7.71 -10.81
N LEU A 101 -47.73 -8.15 -10.12
CA LEU A 101 -47.69 -8.28 -8.66
C LEU A 101 -47.55 -6.94 -7.92
N LEU A 102 -47.06 -5.87 -8.58
CA LEU A 102 -47.05 -4.52 -8.01
C LEU A 102 -48.38 -3.79 -8.23
N GLU A 103 -49.04 -3.99 -9.38
CA GLU A 103 -50.27 -3.27 -9.73
C GLU A 103 -51.53 -3.80 -9.00
N GLY A 104 -51.53 -5.06 -8.57
CA GLY A 104 -52.69 -5.71 -7.93
C GLY A 104 -53.06 -5.24 -6.52
N ASN A 105 -52.40 -4.22 -5.94
CA ASN A 105 -52.54 -3.85 -4.53
C ASN A 105 -53.15 -2.45 -4.29
N LEU A 106 -53.89 -1.92 -5.27
CA LEU A 106 -54.72 -0.71 -5.17
C LEU A 106 -56.10 -0.99 -5.80
N HIS A 107 -57.13 -0.24 -5.35
CA HIS A 107 -58.57 -0.37 -5.67
C HIS A 107 -59.38 -1.41 -4.84
N ASN A 108 -59.84 -1.01 -3.65
CA ASN A 108 -61.27 -0.75 -3.38
C ASN A 108 -61.51 -0.34 -1.91
N GLY A 109 -62.67 0.26 -1.59
CA GLY A 109 -63.02 0.66 -0.21
C GLY A 109 -64.45 1.19 -0.05
N SER A 110 -64.71 1.87 1.08
CA SER A 110 -65.97 2.51 1.54
C SER A 110 -67.08 1.62 2.16
N GLY A 111 -67.84 2.17 3.12
CA GLY A 111 -69.06 1.57 3.72
C GLY A 111 -69.02 1.38 5.27
N PRO A 112 -69.91 2.03 6.08
CA PRO A 112 -69.77 2.03 7.57
C PRO A 112 -70.99 1.59 8.44
N ALA A 113 -70.70 1.42 9.75
CA ALA A 113 -71.54 1.71 10.95
C ALA A 113 -72.42 0.64 11.67
N GLN A 114 -71.93 0.21 12.87
CA GLN A 114 -72.60 0.19 14.22
C GLN A 114 -73.92 -0.61 14.51
N PRO A 115 -74.32 -0.85 15.80
CA PRO A 115 -73.58 -1.46 16.94
C PRO A 115 -74.46 -2.39 17.85
N GLN A 116 -73.96 -2.75 19.06
CA GLN A 116 -74.64 -3.41 20.23
C GLN A 116 -74.98 -4.92 20.14
N SER A 117 -75.11 -5.73 21.20
CA SER A 117 -74.43 -5.96 22.53
C SER A 117 -75.23 -7.06 23.29
N GLU A 118 -74.82 -7.86 24.29
CA GLU A 118 -73.65 -8.06 25.19
C GLU A 118 -73.31 -9.61 25.25
N GLN A 119 -72.82 -10.35 26.27
CA GLN A 119 -72.33 -10.10 27.66
C GLN A 119 -71.21 -11.09 28.14
N THR A 120 -71.49 -12.12 28.97
CA THR A 120 -70.50 -12.83 29.85
C THR A 120 -70.92 -14.29 30.23
N PRO A 121 -70.08 -15.15 30.89
CA PRO A 121 -68.66 -14.99 31.31
C PRO A 121 -67.69 -16.18 30.99
N THR A 122 -66.41 -15.97 31.34
CA THR A 122 -65.41 -16.93 31.95
C THR A 122 -64.20 -17.42 31.12
N LEU A 123 -62.99 -17.19 31.70
CA LEU A 123 -61.69 -17.88 31.52
C LEU A 123 -60.81 -17.65 30.27
N ALA A 124 -59.50 -17.91 30.47
CA ALA A 124 -58.37 -17.98 29.51
C ALA A 124 -57.92 -16.70 28.76
N GLN A 125 -57.06 -15.93 29.44
CA GLN A 125 -56.10 -14.93 28.95
C GLN A 125 -56.04 -14.59 27.43
N SER A 126 -56.63 -13.44 27.15
CA SER A 126 -56.30 -12.49 26.07
C SER A 126 -56.04 -11.12 26.79
N PRO A 127 -55.98 -9.90 26.17
CA PRO A 127 -56.04 -9.52 24.76
C PRO A 127 -55.08 -8.35 24.35
N SER A 128 -55.31 -7.83 23.12
CA SER A 128 -55.33 -6.44 22.58
C SER A 128 -54.79 -5.22 23.39
N SER A 129 -54.75 -3.96 22.92
CA SER A 129 -55.48 -3.21 21.87
C SER A 129 -54.70 -1.91 21.53
N SER A 130 -54.51 -1.47 20.27
CA SER A 130 -55.42 -0.78 19.32
C SER A 130 -55.72 0.72 19.60
N PHE A 131 -55.54 1.57 18.58
CA PHE A 131 -56.00 2.99 18.45
C PHE A 131 -55.36 4.03 19.42
N SER A 132 -55.42 5.36 19.21
CA SER A 132 -55.43 6.19 17.97
C SER A 132 -55.47 7.71 18.32
N SER A 133 -54.43 8.50 17.96
CA SER A 133 -54.57 9.97 17.75
C SER A 133 -53.31 10.64 17.18
N SER A 134 -53.45 11.33 16.06
CA SER A 134 -52.58 12.42 15.55
C SER A 134 -53.04 13.77 16.16
N PRO A 135 -52.40 14.96 15.96
CA PRO A 135 -51.32 15.37 15.03
C PRO A 135 -50.03 15.86 15.77
N SER A 136 -49.00 16.50 15.21
CA SER A 136 -48.82 17.21 13.92
C SER A 136 -47.36 17.20 13.39
N THR A 137 -47.23 17.39 12.08
CA THR A 137 -45.99 17.67 11.29
C THR A 137 -45.40 19.08 11.57
N PRO A 138 -44.19 19.48 11.07
CA PRO A 138 -43.41 18.90 9.94
C PRO A 138 -41.86 18.82 10.08
N GLN A 139 -41.23 18.35 8.98
CA GLN A 139 -39.84 18.55 8.53
C GLN A 139 -38.66 18.03 9.38
N GLY A 140 -38.03 16.99 8.85
CA GLY A 140 -36.59 16.70 8.98
C GLY A 140 -36.04 16.38 7.59
N ASN A 141 -34.94 17.01 7.18
CA ASN A 141 -34.39 16.85 5.82
C ASN A 141 -33.59 15.56 5.67
N ALA A 142 -33.56 14.99 4.47
CA ALA A 142 -32.52 14.04 4.08
C ALA A 142 -31.18 14.80 3.94
N GLU A 143 -30.20 14.47 4.77
CA GLU A 143 -28.86 15.07 4.67
C GLU A 143 -28.13 14.57 3.41
N LYS A 144 -27.42 15.49 2.75
CA LYS A 144 -26.60 15.19 1.58
C LYS A 144 -25.21 14.71 2.03
N PRO A 145 -24.51 13.87 1.24
CA PRO A 145 -23.13 13.51 1.54
C PRO A 145 -22.24 14.76 1.59
N PHE A 146 -21.39 14.84 2.62
CA PHE A 146 -20.56 15.99 2.92
C PHE A 146 -19.37 16.10 1.97
N VAL A 147 -19.29 17.20 1.21
CA VAL A 147 -18.11 17.53 0.39
C VAL A 147 -17.07 18.18 1.31
N VAL A 148 -15.86 17.64 1.35
CA VAL A 148 -14.73 18.27 2.07
C VAL A 148 -14.24 19.45 1.23
N GLN A 149 -14.62 20.65 1.63
CA GLN A 149 -14.23 21.91 1.00
C GLN A 149 -12.84 22.34 1.49
N SER A 150 -11.90 22.60 0.57
CA SER A 150 -10.54 23.04 0.89
C SER A 150 -10.47 24.56 1.07
N ASP A 151 -11.04 25.06 2.17
CA ASP A 151 -11.05 26.48 2.49
C ASP A 151 -9.66 26.98 2.91
N HIS A 152 -8.86 27.45 1.95
CA HIS A 152 -7.66 28.25 2.20
C HIS A 152 -8.04 29.74 2.33
N PRO A 153 -7.90 30.37 3.51
CA PRO A 153 -7.97 31.82 3.62
C PRO A 153 -6.75 32.45 2.93
N SER A 154 -6.99 33.42 2.05
CA SER A 154 -5.94 34.14 1.34
C SER A 154 -5.38 35.30 2.18
N GLU A 155 -4.11 35.24 2.56
CA GLU A 155 -3.36 36.40 3.06
C GLU A 155 -2.19 36.75 2.12
N GLN A 156 -1.93 38.05 1.96
CA GLN A 156 -0.85 38.55 1.10
C GLN A 156 0.49 38.65 1.87
N PRO A 157 1.65 38.56 1.17
CA PRO A 157 2.93 38.37 1.81
C PRO A 157 3.45 39.62 2.53
N VAL A 158 3.91 39.44 3.78
CA VAL A 158 4.70 40.44 4.50
C VAL A 158 6.19 40.22 4.22
N SER A 159 6.86 41.24 3.68
CA SER A 159 8.27 41.18 3.30
C SER A 159 9.22 41.44 4.48
N LEU A 160 10.24 40.59 4.66
CA LEU A 160 11.42 40.91 5.47
C LEU A 160 12.72 40.62 4.68
N GLN A 161 13.75 41.41 4.95
CA GLN A 161 14.88 41.59 4.04
C GLN A 161 16.06 40.67 4.32
N LYS A 162 16.73 40.26 3.24
CA LYS A 162 18.05 39.62 3.21
C LYS A 162 19.15 40.65 3.52
N ASN A 163 20.07 40.31 4.42
CA ASN A 163 21.42 40.89 4.51
C ASN A 163 22.47 39.77 4.44
N THR A 164 23.70 40.09 4.03
CA THR A 164 24.70 39.11 3.58
C THR A 164 26.13 39.54 3.94
N GLU A 165 27.08 38.60 3.94
CA GLU A 165 28.54 38.80 3.82
C GLU A 165 29.34 39.33 5.05
N PRO A 166 30.69 39.17 5.10
CA PRO A 166 31.50 37.99 4.69
C PRO A 166 32.77 37.67 5.54
N THR A 167 33.16 36.37 5.64
CA THR A 167 34.58 35.87 5.47
C THR A 167 35.63 36.34 6.54
N PRO A 168 36.95 35.92 6.62
CA PRO A 168 37.75 34.85 5.97
C PRO A 168 38.52 33.83 6.89
N ALA A 169 38.95 32.73 6.23
CA ALA A 169 40.26 32.04 6.31
C ALA A 169 40.73 31.20 7.54
N ALA A 170 41.62 30.24 7.23
CA ALA A 170 42.40 29.37 8.14
C ALA A 170 43.92 29.71 8.08
N PRO A 171 44.81 29.03 8.83
CA PRO A 171 45.47 27.82 8.28
C PRO A 171 45.78 26.72 9.35
N SER A 172 46.67 25.77 9.04
CA SER A 172 46.73 24.44 9.66
C SER A 172 48.13 23.98 10.16
N GLN A 173 48.15 22.89 10.94
CA GLN A 173 49.20 21.86 11.11
C GLN A 173 50.39 22.03 12.09
N THR A 174 50.92 20.85 12.48
CA THR A 174 52.18 20.54 13.21
C THR A 174 52.26 20.91 14.70
N ALA A 175 52.93 20.15 15.58
CA ALA A 175 53.72 18.90 15.42
C ALA A 175 53.56 17.96 16.66
N ALA A 176 54.18 16.76 16.61
CA ALA A 176 54.10 15.73 17.67
C ALA A 176 55.46 15.38 18.29
N ARG A 177 55.49 14.83 19.52
CA ARG A 177 56.46 13.80 20.02
C ARG A 177 56.21 13.28 21.44
N THR A 178 55.96 11.97 21.54
CA THR A 178 56.66 10.95 22.38
C THR A 178 56.99 11.23 23.86
N ALA A 179 56.46 10.41 24.79
CA ALA A 179 57.23 9.59 25.76
C ALA A 179 56.34 8.70 26.68
N GLU A 180 56.78 7.45 26.91
CA GLU A 180 56.43 6.55 28.04
C GLU A 180 57.72 6.34 28.90
N PRO A 181 57.77 5.46 29.92
CA PRO A 181 56.81 5.08 30.97
C PRO A 181 57.41 5.25 32.40
N SER A 182 56.66 4.96 33.48
CA SER A 182 57.18 4.26 34.68
C SER A 182 56.06 3.76 35.62
N SER A 183 56.41 2.90 36.57
CA SER A 183 55.53 2.09 37.43
C SER A 183 55.70 2.35 38.93
N ALA A 184 54.63 2.17 39.73
CA ALA A 184 54.73 1.64 41.10
C ALA A 184 53.38 1.12 41.64
N THR A 185 53.39 -0.08 42.25
CA THR A 185 52.33 -0.67 43.10
C THR A 185 52.92 -0.90 44.51
N PRO A 186 52.15 -1.13 45.59
CA PRO A 186 51.69 -2.52 45.89
C PRO A 186 50.44 -2.71 46.82
N ASP A 187 49.86 -3.92 46.78
CA ASP A 187 49.29 -4.72 47.91
C ASP A 187 48.15 -4.15 48.82
N LYS A 188 47.31 -4.96 49.53
CA LYS A 188 47.18 -6.43 49.65
C LYS A 188 45.73 -6.84 50.02
N THR A 189 45.39 -8.13 49.91
CA THR A 189 44.10 -8.73 50.36
C THR A 189 44.31 -9.86 51.39
N PRO A 190 43.40 -9.99 52.37
CA PRO A 190 42.76 -11.28 52.73
C PRO A 190 41.23 -11.11 53.04
N ALA A 191 40.36 -12.12 53.19
CA ALA A 191 40.31 -13.54 52.79
C ALA A 191 38.84 -14.07 52.98
N ARG A 192 38.60 -15.39 52.93
CA ARG A 192 37.32 -16.09 53.27
C ARG A 192 37.65 -17.36 54.10
N PRO A 193 36.73 -17.92 54.91
CA PRO A 193 36.04 -19.15 54.47
C PRO A 193 34.58 -19.32 55.00
N ASP A 194 33.85 -20.32 54.47
CA ASP A 194 32.81 -21.18 55.09
C ASP A 194 31.60 -20.58 55.87
N ALA A 195 30.63 -21.37 56.36
CA ALA A 195 29.67 -22.31 55.72
C ALA A 195 28.67 -22.79 56.81
N LEU A 196 27.37 -23.02 56.50
CA LEU A 196 26.47 -23.95 57.20
C LEU A 196 25.04 -23.99 56.59
N ASN A 197 24.27 -25.02 56.93
CA ASN A 197 22.87 -25.30 56.52
C ASN A 197 22.02 -25.58 57.79
N PRO A 198 20.67 -25.58 57.76
CA PRO A 198 19.96 -26.88 57.65
C PRO A 198 18.55 -26.86 56.97
N ALA A 199 18.08 -28.07 56.63
CA ALA A 199 16.71 -28.43 56.20
C ALA A 199 15.95 -29.18 57.35
N VAL A 200 14.69 -29.66 57.31
CA VAL A 200 13.74 -29.95 56.20
C VAL A 200 12.38 -29.21 56.34
N VAL A 201 11.13 -29.71 56.56
CA VAL A 201 10.52 -31.03 56.91
C VAL A 201 9.13 -31.18 56.21
N HIS A 202 8.52 -32.38 56.26
CA HIS A 202 7.35 -32.86 55.50
C HIS A 202 5.93 -32.46 55.99
N ASP A 203 5.00 -32.25 55.04
CA ASP A 203 3.64 -32.85 54.81
C ASP A 203 2.59 -33.00 55.96
N PRO A 204 1.32 -33.41 55.68
CA PRO A 204 0.32 -32.83 54.74
C PRO A 204 -1.11 -32.73 55.35
N ALA A 205 -2.10 -32.11 54.66
CA ALA A 205 -3.53 -32.55 54.65
C ALA A 205 -4.49 -31.66 53.81
N LEU A 206 -5.57 -32.28 53.32
CA LEU A 206 -6.78 -31.74 52.67
C LEU A 206 -8.02 -32.19 53.49
N PRO A 207 -9.29 -31.88 53.13
CA PRO A 207 -9.90 -30.68 52.52
C PRO A 207 -11.12 -30.19 53.36
N LYS A 208 -11.96 -29.28 52.81
CA LYS A 208 -13.43 -29.43 52.89
C LYS A 208 -14.21 -28.61 51.84
N THR A 209 -15.40 -29.10 51.53
CA THR A 209 -16.30 -28.70 50.43
C THR A 209 -17.45 -27.80 50.89
N SER A 210 -17.99 -27.00 49.96
CA SER A 210 -19.41 -26.62 49.91
C SER A 210 -19.87 -26.42 48.46
N THR A 211 -20.75 -27.30 47.97
CA THR A 211 -21.77 -26.98 46.96
C THR A 211 -22.99 -26.36 47.71
N ASP A 212 -24.09 -25.87 47.12
CA ASP A 212 -24.66 -25.98 45.76
C ASP A 212 -25.66 -24.82 45.53
N THR A 213 -26.04 -24.49 44.28
CA THR A 213 -27.31 -23.83 43.86
C THR A 213 -27.33 -23.67 42.32
N THR A 214 -28.52 -23.77 41.71
CA THR A 214 -28.68 -24.13 40.28
C THR A 214 -29.28 -23.05 39.36
N ALA A 215 -28.93 -23.21 38.06
CA ALA A 215 -29.73 -22.95 36.85
C ALA A 215 -29.80 -21.55 36.19
N LYS A 216 -29.61 -21.58 34.86
CA LYS A 216 -29.90 -20.57 33.80
C LYS A 216 -29.05 -19.28 33.82
N THR A 217 -28.77 -18.63 32.68
CA THR A 217 -29.17 -18.90 31.27
C THR A 217 -27.98 -18.76 30.33
N ASP A 218 -28.00 -19.44 29.19
CA ASP A 218 -26.97 -19.31 28.15
C ASP A 218 -27.04 -17.93 27.46
N ASN A 219 -25.87 -17.30 27.31
CA ASN A 219 -25.65 -16.01 26.64
C ASN A 219 -24.15 -15.68 26.61
N THR A 220 -23.32 -16.54 26.01
CA THR A 220 -21.87 -16.30 25.89
C THR A 220 -21.53 -15.22 24.85
N VAL A 221 -21.87 -13.96 25.14
CA VAL A 221 -21.10 -12.83 24.61
C VAL A 221 -19.71 -12.96 25.20
N ASN A 222 -18.74 -13.36 24.37
CA ASN A 222 -17.39 -13.66 24.82
C ASN A 222 -16.73 -12.34 25.26
N ALA A 223 -16.64 -12.12 26.58
CA ALA A 223 -16.29 -10.83 27.15
C ALA A 223 -14.87 -10.43 26.73
N ALA A 224 -14.76 -9.40 25.89
CA ALA A 224 -13.49 -8.92 25.38
C ALA A 224 -12.56 -8.56 26.56
N LYS A 225 -11.43 -9.27 26.66
CA LYS A 225 -10.45 -9.08 27.72
C LYS A 225 -9.83 -7.68 27.59
N THR A 226 -10.22 -6.78 28.47
CA THR A 226 -9.81 -5.36 28.48
C THR A 226 -8.30 -5.24 28.27
N ALA A 227 -7.90 -4.32 27.39
CA ALA A 227 -6.49 -4.11 27.06
C ALA A 227 -5.63 -3.91 28.32
N THR A 228 -4.53 -4.66 28.40
CA THR A 228 -3.56 -4.57 29.50
C THR A 228 -3.06 -3.14 29.66
N PRO A 229 -2.86 -2.63 30.90
CA PRO A 229 -2.38 -1.27 31.13
C PRO A 229 -1.12 -0.93 30.34
N ALA A 230 -1.06 0.31 29.84
CA ALA A 230 0.06 0.82 29.06
C ALA A 230 1.38 0.72 29.83
N ALA A 231 2.41 0.22 29.16
CA ALA A 231 3.77 0.16 29.67
C ALA A 231 4.73 0.92 28.74
N HIS A 232 5.87 1.37 29.26
CA HIS A 232 7.01 1.77 28.43
C HIS A 232 7.83 0.53 28.05
N GLY A 233 7.24 -0.33 27.21
CA GLY A 233 7.95 -1.46 26.62
C GLY A 233 8.86 -1.04 25.46
N GLN A 234 9.72 -1.95 24.98
CA GLN A 234 10.42 -1.73 23.71
C GLN A 234 9.42 -1.59 22.57
N GLY A 235 9.65 -0.60 21.70
CA GLY A 235 8.83 -0.30 20.53
C GLY A 235 9.15 -1.18 19.33
N ALA A 236 9.31 -0.58 18.16
CA ALA A 236 10.04 -1.16 17.03
C ALA A 236 11.52 -1.31 17.37
N ASP A 237 12.18 -2.35 16.85
CA ASP A 237 13.64 -2.36 16.80
C ASP A 237 14.11 -1.44 15.67
N MET A 238 14.95 -0.47 16.02
CA MET A 238 15.52 0.50 15.08
C MET A 238 16.87 0.05 14.51
N SER A 239 17.42 -1.10 14.92
CA SER A 239 18.75 -1.57 14.50
C SER A 239 18.87 -1.69 12.97
N GLY A 240 17.82 -2.19 12.31
CA GLY A 240 17.74 -2.40 10.87
C GLY A 240 17.38 -1.18 10.02
N ILE A 241 17.06 -0.02 10.59
CA ILE A 241 16.60 1.13 9.78
C ILE A 241 17.71 1.63 8.85
N VAL A 242 17.39 1.80 7.57
CA VAL A 242 18.27 2.33 6.52
C VAL A 242 17.50 3.34 5.66
N GLY A 243 18.17 3.96 4.69
CA GLY A 243 17.51 4.80 3.70
C GLY A 243 17.06 6.18 4.21
N PHE A 244 16.17 6.82 3.46
CA PHE A 244 15.68 8.16 3.80
C PHE A 244 14.93 8.21 5.13
N ALA A 245 14.25 7.12 5.53
CA ALA A 245 13.62 7.05 6.85
C ALA A 245 14.64 7.16 7.99
N LYS A 246 15.88 6.66 7.80
CA LYS A 246 16.99 6.83 8.75
C LYS A 246 17.48 8.28 8.76
N GLU A 247 17.77 8.87 7.59
CA GLU A 247 18.26 10.25 7.49
C GLU A 247 17.29 11.28 8.05
N ALA A 248 15.99 11.10 7.78
CA ALA A 248 14.94 11.96 8.32
C ALA A 248 14.66 11.71 9.81
N ASN A 249 15.38 10.78 10.47
CA ASN A 249 15.20 10.40 11.87
C ASN A 249 13.74 9.98 12.15
N THR A 250 13.31 8.89 11.53
CA THR A 250 12.02 8.24 11.81
C THR A 250 12.13 7.46 13.13
N THR A 251 11.18 7.66 14.03
CA THR A 251 11.10 6.98 15.34
C THR A 251 9.80 6.20 15.53
N GLY A 252 8.78 6.44 14.70
CA GLY A 252 7.45 5.92 14.97
C GLY A 252 6.92 6.44 16.30
N GLY A 253 6.15 5.59 16.98
CA GLY A 253 5.72 5.78 18.36
C GLY A 253 6.67 5.23 19.42
N ASN A 254 7.96 5.04 19.10
CA ASN A 254 8.95 4.59 20.08
C ASN A 254 9.15 5.64 21.18
N GLY A 255 9.28 5.21 22.42
CA GLY A 255 9.29 6.08 23.61
C GLY A 255 7.90 6.59 24.03
N GLY A 256 6.87 6.38 23.22
CA GLY A 256 5.48 6.69 23.54
C GLY A 256 4.80 5.66 24.45
N GLU A 257 3.47 5.60 24.37
CA GLU A 257 2.63 4.61 25.07
C GLU A 257 2.62 3.29 24.28
N VAL A 258 2.94 2.16 24.92
CA VAL A 258 2.80 0.83 24.29
C VAL A 258 1.44 0.24 24.67
N VAL A 259 0.64 -0.09 23.65
CA VAL A 259 -0.65 -0.80 23.78
C VAL A 259 -0.60 -2.14 23.07
N THR A 260 -1.42 -3.09 23.51
CA THR A 260 -1.65 -4.36 22.80
C THR A 260 -3.11 -4.43 22.39
N VAL A 261 -3.37 -4.62 21.08
CA VAL A 261 -4.72 -4.62 20.51
C VAL A 261 -5.11 -6.03 20.05
N ASN A 262 -6.33 -6.45 20.39
CA ASN A 262 -6.87 -7.77 20.06
C ASN A 262 -8.16 -7.68 19.22
N THR A 263 -8.56 -6.46 18.81
CA THR A 263 -9.75 -6.18 18.02
C THR A 263 -9.46 -5.11 16.98
N VAL A 264 -10.22 -5.11 15.88
CA VAL A 264 -10.14 -4.06 14.84
C VAL A 264 -10.55 -2.69 15.40
N ALA A 265 -11.49 -2.67 16.35
CA ALA A 265 -11.94 -1.45 17.03
C ALA A 265 -10.82 -0.82 17.88
N ASP A 266 -10.07 -1.62 18.63
CA ASP A 266 -8.89 -1.15 19.37
C ASP A 266 -7.78 -0.68 18.43
N LEU A 267 -7.47 -1.45 17.37
CA LEU A 267 -6.48 -1.05 16.37
C LEU A 267 -6.81 0.33 15.79
N LYS A 268 -8.06 0.53 15.33
CA LYS A 268 -8.54 1.81 14.81
C LYS A 268 -8.40 2.94 15.84
N LYS A 269 -8.95 2.74 17.04
CA LYS A 269 -8.90 3.68 18.16
C LYS A 269 -7.48 4.18 18.50
N TYR A 270 -6.47 3.31 18.46
CA TYR A 270 -5.10 3.68 18.85
C TYR A 270 -4.23 4.22 17.70
N MET A 271 -4.65 4.00 16.44
CA MET A 271 -3.97 4.48 15.23
C MET A 271 -4.50 5.82 14.71
N GLU A 272 -5.78 6.18 14.87
CA GLU A 272 -6.39 7.38 14.23
C GLU A 272 -6.23 8.72 15.00
N ASP A 273 -5.42 8.78 16.06
CA ASP A 273 -5.00 10.04 16.72
C ASP A 273 -3.51 10.32 16.49
N ASP A 274 -2.97 11.46 16.94
CA ASP A 274 -1.53 11.78 16.80
C ASP A 274 -0.67 11.44 18.04
N LYS A 275 -1.23 10.77 19.05
CA LYS A 275 -0.48 10.42 20.25
C LYS A 275 0.56 9.34 19.91
N ALA A 276 1.82 9.61 20.26
CA ALA A 276 2.92 8.69 20.08
C ALA A 276 2.64 7.33 20.74
N ARG A 277 2.50 6.28 19.94
CA ARG A 277 2.22 4.92 20.43
C ARG A 277 2.90 3.82 19.63
N THR A 278 3.38 2.81 20.35
CA THR A 278 3.58 1.48 19.77
C THR A 278 2.30 0.67 19.96
N VAL A 279 1.64 0.36 18.85
CA VAL A 279 0.44 -0.47 18.78
C VAL A 279 0.87 -1.89 18.40
N LYS A 280 0.91 -2.79 19.37
CA LYS A 280 1.28 -4.19 19.15
C LYS A 280 0.04 -5.03 18.86
N LEU A 281 0.06 -5.84 17.80
CA LEU A 281 -0.99 -6.83 17.55
C LEU A 281 -0.85 -7.98 18.55
N GLY A 282 -1.88 -8.20 19.38
CA GLY A 282 -1.93 -9.28 20.37
C GLY A 282 -2.69 -10.53 19.89
N ALA A 283 -3.29 -10.44 18.71
CA ALA A 283 -3.95 -11.51 17.97
C ALA A 283 -3.88 -11.18 16.47
N ASN A 284 -4.06 -12.18 15.59
CA ASN A 284 -4.40 -11.93 14.19
C ASN A 284 -5.77 -11.27 14.12
N LEU A 285 -5.91 -10.20 13.32
CA LEU A 285 -7.16 -9.45 13.18
C LEU A 285 -7.78 -9.68 11.80
N SER A 286 -9.11 -9.71 11.78
CA SER A 286 -9.92 -9.93 10.58
C SER A 286 -11.21 -9.11 10.65
N ALA A 287 -11.79 -8.80 9.50
CA ALA A 287 -13.10 -8.15 9.38
C ALA A 287 -13.94 -8.76 8.24
N ASP A 288 -15.23 -8.97 8.49
CA ASP A 288 -16.21 -9.50 7.50
C ASP A 288 -16.47 -8.55 6.32
N SER A 289 -15.92 -7.34 6.36
CA SER A 289 -15.88 -6.39 5.25
C SER A 289 -14.69 -5.43 5.41
N LYS A 290 -14.29 -4.78 4.32
CA LYS A 290 -13.18 -3.81 4.28
C LYS A 290 -13.30 -2.75 5.38
N VAL A 291 -12.31 -2.70 6.28
CA VAL A 291 -12.16 -1.63 7.27
C VAL A 291 -10.94 -0.79 6.93
N THR A 292 -11.13 0.50 6.66
CA THR A 292 -10.04 1.47 6.52
C THR A 292 -9.78 2.21 7.83
N ILE A 293 -8.50 2.31 8.18
CA ILE A 293 -7.97 3.01 9.35
C ILE A 293 -7.09 4.15 8.85
N ASN A 294 -7.48 5.39 9.14
CA ASN A 294 -6.82 6.62 8.70
C ASN A 294 -5.82 7.05 9.78
N PHE A 295 -4.60 6.51 9.75
CA PHE A 295 -3.67 6.69 10.85
C PHE A 295 -3.19 8.15 10.99
N GLY A 296 -3.11 8.62 12.23
CA GLY A 296 -2.44 9.88 12.59
C GLY A 296 -0.94 9.68 12.79
N ALA A 297 -0.26 10.70 13.31
CA ALA A 297 1.20 10.73 13.46
C ALA A 297 1.76 9.87 14.61
N ASN A 298 3.07 9.61 14.55
CA ASN A 298 3.89 9.01 15.61
C ASN A 298 3.45 7.58 15.99
N LYS A 299 3.18 6.73 15.01
CA LYS A 299 2.76 5.34 15.18
C LYS A 299 3.90 4.36 14.97
N THR A 300 3.90 3.30 15.76
CA THR A 300 4.59 2.06 15.44
C THR A 300 3.56 0.95 15.48
N LEU A 301 3.06 0.50 14.33
CA LEU A 301 2.21 -0.69 14.24
C LEU A 301 3.09 -1.92 14.05
N LEU A 302 3.04 -2.85 15.01
CA LEU A 302 3.98 -3.96 15.13
C LEU A 302 3.26 -5.30 15.31
N GLY A 303 3.46 -6.23 14.38
CA GLY A 303 3.05 -7.63 14.52
C GLY A 303 3.97 -8.37 15.51
N THR A 304 3.42 -9.36 16.22
CA THR A 304 4.12 -10.06 17.31
C THR A 304 4.05 -11.59 17.19
N ASP A 305 4.69 -12.28 18.14
CA ASP A 305 4.58 -13.71 18.42
C ASP A 305 3.15 -14.21 18.66
N LYS A 306 2.18 -13.32 18.86
CA LYS A 306 0.76 -13.65 19.11
C LYS A 306 -0.15 -13.30 17.93
N GLY A 307 0.37 -12.59 16.95
CA GLY A 307 -0.39 -12.21 15.76
C GLY A 307 0.25 -11.09 14.97
N ASN A 308 0.14 -11.20 13.65
CA ASN A 308 0.59 -10.22 12.69
C ASN A 308 -0.36 -10.00 11.50
N SER A 309 -1.36 -10.85 11.33
CA SER A 309 -2.23 -10.81 10.17
C SER A 309 -3.33 -9.76 10.29
N LEU A 310 -3.64 -9.10 9.18
CA LEU A 310 -4.58 -8.01 9.01
C LEU A 310 -5.48 -8.30 7.80
N HIS A 311 -6.45 -9.20 7.97
CA HIS A 311 -7.37 -9.61 6.91
C HIS A 311 -8.48 -8.58 6.69
N ASN A 312 -8.69 -8.12 5.45
CA ASN A 312 -9.64 -7.06 5.08
C ASN A 312 -9.44 -5.73 5.85
N ILE A 313 -8.25 -5.49 6.43
CA ILE A 313 -7.92 -4.30 7.21
C ILE A 313 -6.89 -3.47 6.44
N TYR A 314 -7.25 -2.22 6.14
CA TYR A 314 -6.56 -1.33 5.23
C TYR A 314 -6.04 -0.10 5.96
N LEU A 315 -4.80 0.30 5.71
CA LEU A 315 -4.16 1.43 6.37
C LEU A 315 -4.01 2.59 5.36
N ALA A 316 -4.56 3.75 5.71
CA ALA A 316 -4.46 4.97 4.91
C ALA A 316 -3.84 6.10 5.74
N SER A 317 -2.98 6.92 5.15
CA SER A 317 -2.43 8.10 5.82
C SER A 317 -3.52 9.13 6.09
N GLY A 318 -3.80 9.41 7.36
CA GLY A 318 -4.65 10.54 7.76
C GLY A 318 -3.98 11.89 7.45
N LYS A 319 -4.74 12.99 7.62
CA LYS A 319 -4.26 14.36 7.31
C LYS A 319 -3.00 14.77 8.08
N THR A 320 -2.74 14.14 9.21
CA THR A 320 -1.63 14.43 10.13
C THR A 320 -0.52 13.39 10.10
N ALA A 321 -0.72 12.25 9.40
CA ALA A 321 0.22 11.15 9.30
C ALA A 321 1.65 11.63 9.00
N SER A 322 2.61 11.17 9.81
CA SER A 322 4.01 11.58 9.80
C SER A 322 4.74 10.86 10.93
N ASN A 323 6.00 10.47 10.69
CA ASN A 323 6.84 9.75 11.66
C ASN A 323 6.24 8.41 12.08
N ASP A 324 5.96 7.55 11.10
CA ASP A 324 5.24 6.28 11.31
C ASP A 324 6.04 5.05 10.86
N ILE A 325 5.93 3.96 11.62
CA ILE A 325 6.59 2.67 11.39
C ILE A 325 5.53 1.57 11.29
N PHE A 326 5.66 0.73 10.28
CA PHE A 326 4.83 -0.46 10.05
C PHE A 326 5.75 -1.67 9.94
N GLN A 327 5.69 -2.58 10.91
CA GLN A 327 6.64 -3.69 11.03
C GLN A 327 6.00 -5.04 11.30
N ASN A 328 6.53 -6.07 10.63
CA ASN A 328 6.18 -7.47 10.86
C ASN A 328 4.67 -7.77 10.65
N LEU A 329 4.02 -7.16 9.64
CA LEU A 329 2.57 -7.27 9.37
C LEU A 329 2.28 -8.12 8.12
N ASN A 330 1.25 -8.98 8.18
CA ASN A 330 0.78 -9.77 7.03
C ASN A 330 -0.61 -9.27 6.58
N PHE A 331 -0.69 -8.65 5.41
CA PHE A 331 -1.92 -8.15 4.81
C PHE A 331 -2.46 -9.12 3.76
N ASP A 332 -3.74 -9.49 3.86
CA ASP A 332 -4.50 -10.20 2.84
C ASP A 332 -5.95 -9.68 2.80
N HIS A 333 -6.71 -10.03 1.76
CA HIS A 333 -8.05 -9.49 1.52
C HIS A 333 -8.91 -10.42 0.64
N ASP A 334 -10.23 -10.26 0.69
CA ASP A 334 -11.16 -10.97 -0.19
C ASP A 334 -11.07 -10.50 -1.65
N SER A 335 -11.25 -11.43 -2.58
CA SER A 335 -11.33 -11.20 -4.05
C SER A 335 -12.45 -10.27 -4.54
N ARG A 336 -13.28 -9.72 -3.64
CA ARG A 336 -14.24 -8.64 -3.92
C ARG A 336 -13.63 -7.24 -3.80
N TYR A 337 -12.55 -7.07 -3.04
CA TYR A 337 -11.87 -5.79 -2.80
C TYR A 337 -10.68 -5.63 -3.75
N ARG A 338 -11.00 -5.34 -5.01
CA ARG A 338 -10.05 -5.31 -6.15
C ARG A 338 -10.24 -4.07 -7.02
N GLU A 339 -10.85 -3.02 -6.48
CA GLU A 339 -11.05 -1.75 -7.16
C GLU A 339 -9.87 -0.79 -6.89
N ASN A 340 -9.78 0.31 -7.65
CA ASN A 340 -8.65 1.24 -7.59
C ASN A 340 -8.36 1.83 -6.19
N GLY A 341 -9.31 1.78 -5.26
CA GLY A 341 -9.17 2.25 -3.87
C GLY A 341 -8.91 1.14 -2.83
N ASP A 342 -8.74 -0.12 -3.25
CA ASP A 342 -8.55 -1.28 -2.38
C ASP A 342 -7.07 -1.60 -2.12
N MET A 343 -6.27 -0.55 -1.87
CA MET A 343 -4.84 -0.68 -1.56
C MET A 343 -4.61 -0.89 -0.06
N GLN A 344 -4.03 -2.04 0.31
CA GLN A 344 -3.80 -2.46 1.71
C GLN A 344 -3.00 -1.44 2.53
N MET A 345 -2.06 -0.75 1.88
CA MET A 345 -1.36 0.42 2.40
C MET A 345 -1.47 1.59 1.42
N PHE A 346 -1.94 2.74 1.88
CA PHE A 346 -2.08 3.96 1.07
C PHE A 346 -1.49 5.17 1.80
N ILE A 347 -0.36 5.70 1.32
CA ILE A 347 0.31 6.86 1.90
C ILE A 347 0.36 7.98 0.86
N SER A 348 -0.37 9.08 1.10
CA SER A 348 -0.52 10.22 0.17
C SER A 348 0.08 11.53 0.66
N SER A 349 0.56 11.58 1.89
CA SER A 349 0.98 12.79 2.58
C SER A 349 1.92 12.49 3.75
N GLY A 350 2.56 13.53 4.29
CA GLY A 350 3.41 13.41 5.48
C GLY A 350 4.84 12.99 5.16
N GLN A 351 5.64 12.72 6.19
CA GLN A 351 7.03 12.31 6.00
C GLN A 351 7.50 11.33 7.07
N LYS A 352 8.69 10.74 6.88
CA LYS A 352 9.34 9.81 7.82
C LYS A 352 8.54 8.52 7.96
N TYR A 353 8.66 7.65 6.98
CA TYR A 353 7.92 6.38 6.93
C TYR A 353 8.87 5.19 6.82
N TRP A 354 8.75 4.21 7.73
CA TRP A 354 9.49 2.96 7.63
C TRP A 354 8.52 1.78 7.53
N ILE A 355 8.54 1.11 6.39
CA ILE A 355 7.67 -0.03 6.04
C ILE A 355 8.60 -1.24 5.90
N ASP A 356 8.61 -2.11 6.90
CA ASP A 356 9.69 -3.09 7.08
C ASP A 356 9.19 -4.48 7.51
N HIS A 357 9.75 -5.55 6.94
CA HIS A 357 9.33 -6.93 7.22
C HIS A 357 7.81 -7.15 7.09
N ASN A 358 7.14 -6.56 6.10
CA ASN A 358 5.70 -6.73 5.88
C ASN A 358 5.45 -7.65 4.68
N THR A 359 4.41 -8.48 4.75
CA THR A 359 3.90 -9.28 3.62
C THR A 359 2.59 -8.68 3.14
N TYR A 360 2.47 -8.46 1.84
CA TYR A 360 1.26 -8.03 1.14
C TYR A 360 0.86 -9.11 0.14
N SER A 361 -0.27 -9.75 0.37
CA SER A 361 -0.82 -10.82 -0.47
C SER A 361 -2.10 -10.35 -1.15
N GLY A 362 -2.14 -10.54 -2.48
CA GLY A 362 -3.27 -10.19 -3.32
C GLY A 362 -4.10 -11.39 -3.80
N THR A 363 -4.86 -11.17 -4.88
CA THR A 363 -5.86 -12.15 -5.38
C THR A 363 -5.65 -12.52 -6.87
N LYS A 364 -4.41 -12.84 -7.24
CA LYS A 364 -3.98 -13.22 -8.60
C LYS A 364 -4.57 -14.53 -9.16
N ASP A 365 -5.29 -15.31 -8.36
CA ASP A 365 -6.07 -16.45 -8.86
C ASP A 365 -7.38 -16.01 -9.57
N GLN A 366 -7.74 -14.74 -9.46
CA GLN A 366 -8.89 -14.12 -10.11
C GLN A 366 -8.52 -13.49 -11.47
N ASN A 367 -9.52 -13.34 -12.35
CA ASN A 367 -9.38 -12.60 -13.61
C ASN A 367 -8.86 -11.17 -13.39
N SER A 368 -7.95 -10.70 -14.24
CA SER A 368 -7.48 -9.31 -14.29
C SER A 368 -8.61 -8.27 -14.33
N LYS A 369 -8.41 -7.13 -13.66
CA LYS A 369 -9.30 -5.95 -13.71
C LYS A 369 -8.61 -4.68 -14.21
N GLY A 370 -7.28 -4.60 -14.13
CA GLY A 370 -6.51 -3.36 -14.36
C GLY A 370 -6.44 -2.44 -13.13
N LEU A 371 -6.89 -2.89 -11.95
CA LEU A 371 -7.23 -2.02 -10.81
C LEU A 371 -6.62 -2.45 -9.47
N ASP A 372 -6.38 -3.75 -9.29
CA ASP A 372 -6.02 -4.39 -8.02
C ASP A 372 -4.54 -4.15 -7.65
N LYS A 373 -4.27 -3.53 -6.49
CA LYS A 373 -2.98 -2.93 -6.10
C LYS A 373 -2.68 -3.16 -4.63
N LEU A 374 -1.43 -3.50 -4.29
CA LEU A 374 -1.05 -3.79 -2.90
C LEU A 374 -0.73 -2.52 -2.08
N LEU A 375 0.09 -1.61 -2.63
CA LEU A 375 0.57 -0.43 -1.89
C LEU A 375 0.73 0.83 -2.76
N TYR A 376 0.40 1.98 -2.17
CA TYR A 376 0.67 3.32 -2.71
C TYR A 376 1.52 4.16 -1.76
N VAL A 377 2.53 4.85 -2.31
CA VAL A 377 3.29 5.93 -1.65
C VAL A 377 3.47 7.08 -2.64
N GLY A 378 2.71 8.15 -2.49
CA GLY A 378 2.74 9.29 -3.41
C GLY A 378 2.11 10.55 -2.84
N GLY A 379 1.57 11.42 -3.70
CA GLY A 379 1.18 12.77 -3.30
C GLY A 379 2.37 13.51 -2.68
N THR A 380 2.22 13.99 -1.45
CA THR A 380 3.28 14.68 -0.68
C THR A 380 3.98 13.79 0.36
N ALA A 381 3.82 12.46 0.27
CA ALA A 381 4.55 11.51 1.13
C ALA A 381 6.07 11.60 0.89
N ASP A 382 6.89 11.62 1.94
CA ASP A 382 8.35 11.82 1.80
C ASP A 382 9.23 11.09 2.83
N ASN A 383 10.51 10.89 2.50
CA ASN A 383 11.52 10.21 3.30
C ASN A 383 11.06 8.82 3.75
N VAL A 384 10.78 7.96 2.77
CA VAL A 384 10.24 6.63 2.95
C VAL A 384 11.34 5.58 2.79
N SER A 385 11.33 4.56 3.64
CA SER A 385 12.11 3.34 3.44
C SER A 385 11.17 2.15 3.43
N LEU A 386 11.09 1.46 2.29
CA LEU A 386 10.42 0.18 2.10
C LEU A 386 11.49 -0.92 2.07
N THR A 387 11.61 -1.67 3.17
CA THR A 387 12.71 -2.62 3.37
C THR A 387 12.23 -4.01 3.73
N ASN A 388 12.99 -5.03 3.34
CA ASN A 388 12.82 -6.42 3.77
C ASN A 388 11.36 -6.94 3.66
N SER A 389 10.56 -6.41 2.72
CA SER A 389 9.12 -6.67 2.63
C SER A 389 8.78 -7.52 1.40
N LYS A 390 7.63 -8.17 1.43
CA LYS A 390 7.19 -9.12 0.40
C LYS A 390 5.88 -8.67 -0.22
N PHE A 391 5.85 -8.55 -1.55
CA PHE A 391 4.66 -8.26 -2.34
C PHE A 391 4.39 -9.46 -3.25
N GLN A 392 3.23 -10.08 -3.11
CA GLN A 392 2.97 -11.36 -3.79
C GLN A 392 1.54 -11.57 -4.28
N ASN A 393 1.43 -12.38 -5.33
CA ASN A 393 0.18 -12.93 -5.85
C ASN A 393 -0.87 -11.84 -6.17
N ASN A 394 -0.50 -10.80 -6.93
CA ASN A 394 -1.45 -9.76 -7.32
C ASN A 394 -1.33 -9.28 -8.77
N GLU A 395 -2.30 -8.49 -9.23
CA GLU A 395 -2.23 -7.85 -10.54
C GLU A 395 -1.18 -6.71 -10.53
N TYR A 396 -1.34 -5.69 -9.69
CA TYR A 396 -0.35 -4.63 -9.50
C TYR A 396 0.37 -4.79 -8.16
N GLY A 397 1.69 -4.65 -8.19
CA GLY A 397 2.55 -4.51 -7.01
C GLY A 397 2.34 -3.16 -6.32
N VAL A 398 3.23 -2.21 -6.63
CA VAL A 398 3.27 -0.91 -5.92
C VAL A 398 3.27 0.30 -6.86
N ILE A 399 2.61 1.37 -6.42
CA ILE A 399 2.44 2.62 -7.18
C ILE A 399 3.09 3.77 -6.38
N LEU A 400 4.04 4.48 -7.00
CA LEU A 400 4.97 5.36 -6.31
C LEU A 400 5.07 6.74 -6.99
N GLY A 401 4.85 7.82 -6.21
CA GLY A 401 4.58 9.15 -6.75
C GLY A 401 3.13 9.34 -7.19
N GLN A 402 2.69 10.58 -7.32
CA GLN A 402 1.33 10.91 -7.78
C GLN A 402 1.07 10.31 -9.18
N PRO A 403 -0.09 9.66 -9.45
CA PRO A 403 -0.38 9.07 -10.75
C PRO A 403 -0.90 10.07 -11.81
N ASP A 404 -0.38 11.30 -11.82
CA ASP A 404 -0.72 12.34 -12.81
C ASP A 404 0.56 12.90 -13.47
N ASP A 405 0.66 12.80 -14.79
CA ASP A 405 1.79 13.31 -15.57
C ASP A 405 1.58 14.74 -16.11
N SER A 406 0.53 15.44 -15.65
CA SER A 406 0.25 16.85 -16.00
C SER A 406 1.39 17.80 -15.62
N ALA A 407 1.49 18.93 -16.30
CA ALA A 407 2.48 19.96 -15.99
C ALA A 407 2.28 20.56 -14.58
N GLN A 408 1.06 20.51 -14.07
CA GLN A 408 0.66 20.92 -12.74
C GLN A 408 1.18 19.92 -11.69
N ALA A 409 0.86 18.63 -11.83
CA ALA A 409 1.34 17.58 -10.92
C ALA A 409 2.87 17.46 -10.92
N LYS A 410 3.51 17.57 -12.09
CA LYS A 410 4.98 17.60 -12.22
C LYS A 410 5.64 18.80 -11.54
N ALA A 411 4.88 19.87 -11.25
CA ALA A 411 5.35 21.01 -10.46
C ALA A 411 5.03 20.86 -8.96
N GLU A 412 3.84 20.36 -8.62
CA GLU A 412 3.37 20.18 -7.24
C GLU A 412 4.11 19.07 -6.49
N TYR A 413 4.31 17.92 -7.14
CA TYR A 413 4.91 16.72 -6.53
C TYR A 413 6.39 16.53 -6.89
N LYS A 414 7.05 17.57 -7.42
CA LYS A 414 8.45 17.48 -7.85
C LYS A 414 9.37 17.09 -6.67
N GLY A 415 10.05 15.96 -6.79
CA GLY A 415 10.92 15.40 -5.75
C GLY A 415 10.22 14.48 -4.75
N TYR A 416 8.89 14.28 -4.84
CA TYR A 416 8.12 13.42 -3.95
C TYR A 416 7.69 12.10 -4.63
N PRO A 417 7.81 10.94 -3.95
CA PRO A 417 8.50 10.72 -2.68
C PRO A 417 10.03 10.63 -2.85
N ARG A 418 10.79 10.95 -1.80
CA ARG A 418 12.14 10.39 -1.63
C ARG A 418 12.03 9.03 -0.97
N MET A 419 12.35 7.96 -1.71
CA MET A 419 12.06 6.59 -1.30
C MET A 419 13.23 5.62 -1.51
N THR A 420 13.56 4.87 -0.45
CA THR A 420 14.48 3.74 -0.47
C THR A 420 13.67 2.46 -0.60
N ILE A 421 14.05 1.58 -1.52
CA ILE A 421 13.37 0.30 -1.77
C ILE A 421 14.44 -0.79 -1.80
N ALA A 422 14.61 -1.52 -0.69
CA ALA A 422 15.73 -2.45 -0.56
C ALA A 422 15.42 -3.80 0.13
N ASN A 423 16.11 -4.85 -0.34
CA ASN A 423 15.99 -6.23 0.15
C ASN A 423 14.54 -6.80 0.08
N ASN A 424 13.69 -6.29 -0.81
CA ASN A 424 12.30 -6.73 -0.91
C ASN A 424 12.14 -7.91 -1.88
N VAL A 425 11.13 -8.74 -1.66
CA VAL A 425 10.68 -9.78 -2.60
C VAL A 425 9.41 -9.33 -3.32
N PHE A 426 9.49 -9.18 -4.63
CA PHE A 426 8.34 -8.99 -5.52
C PHE A 426 8.12 -10.30 -6.29
N SER A 427 6.99 -11.00 -6.07
CA SER A 427 6.82 -12.37 -6.56
C SER A 427 5.41 -12.68 -7.06
N ASN A 428 5.27 -13.16 -8.30
CA ASN A 428 3.96 -13.41 -8.91
C ASN A 428 3.06 -12.15 -8.95
N LEU A 429 3.56 -11.13 -9.64
CA LEU A 429 2.91 -9.83 -9.82
C LEU A 429 2.87 -9.50 -11.32
N ASP A 430 1.71 -9.21 -11.90
CA ASP A 430 1.67 -8.88 -13.34
C ASP A 430 2.49 -7.62 -13.62
N VAL A 431 2.23 -6.53 -12.90
CA VAL A 431 2.86 -5.24 -13.20
C VAL A 431 3.33 -4.47 -11.98
N ARG A 432 4.36 -3.64 -12.19
CA ARG A 432 4.92 -2.68 -11.24
C ARG A 432 5.61 -3.38 -10.05
N ALA A 433 6.60 -4.21 -10.40
CA ALA A 433 7.44 -5.04 -9.54
C ALA A 433 8.94 -4.78 -9.80
N PRO A 434 9.52 -3.64 -9.35
CA PRO A 434 9.33 -3.12 -8.01
C PRO A 434 8.56 -1.79 -7.94
N GLY A 435 8.00 -1.29 -9.04
CA GLY A 435 7.03 -0.19 -8.97
C GLY A 435 6.87 0.67 -10.21
N LEU A 436 5.75 1.41 -10.23
CA LEU A 436 5.53 2.56 -11.10
C LEU A 436 6.06 3.81 -10.39
N MET A 437 7.04 4.50 -10.95
CA MET A 437 7.78 5.58 -10.28
C MET A 437 7.61 6.90 -11.03
N ARG A 438 7.11 7.93 -10.32
CA ARG A 438 6.89 9.31 -10.80
C ARG A 438 7.45 10.35 -9.85
N HIS A 439 7.92 11.47 -10.40
CA HIS A 439 8.34 12.74 -9.78
C HIS A 439 9.44 12.71 -8.69
N GLY A 440 9.56 11.62 -7.94
CA GLY A 440 10.40 11.46 -6.76
C GLY A 440 11.84 11.02 -7.03
N LEU A 441 12.55 10.72 -5.94
CA LEU A 441 13.91 10.17 -5.97
C LEU A 441 13.91 8.77 -5.36
N PHE A 442 14.21 7.77 -6.18
CA PHE A 442 14.09 6.35 -5.88
C PHE A 442 15.47 5.68 -5.87
N ASP A 443 15.90 5.21 -4.71
CA ASP A 443 17.08 4.35 -4.57
C ASP A 443 16.62 2.90 -4.35
N VAL A 444 16.83 2.06 -5.35
CA VAL A 444 16.17 0.75 -5.47
C VAL A 444 17.24 -0.33 -5.61
N TYR A 445 17.59 -1.01 -4.51
CA TYR A 445 18.75 -1.89 -4.49
C TYR A 445 18.55 -3.22 -3.77
N ASN A 446 19.30 -4.25 -4.16
CA ASN A 446 19.21 -5.60 -3.60
C ASN A 446 17.77 -6.20 -3.58
N ASN A 447 16.87 -5.92 -4.53
CA ASN A 447 15.51 -6.52 -4.50
C ASN A 447 15.45 -7.78 -5.39
N SER A 448 14.76 -8.82 -4.93
CA SER A 448 14.47 -10.03 -5.69
C SER A 448 13.09 -9.96 -6.35
N ILE A 449 13.07 -10.06 -7.66
CA ILE A 449 11.91 -9.86 -8.53
C ILE A 449 11.71 -11.14 -9.35
N ASP A 450 10.62 -11.88 -9.11
CA ASP A 450 10.40 -13.23 -9.64
C ASP A 450 8.97 -13.41 -10.18
N ASN A 451 8.82 -14.00 -11.38
CA ASN A 451 7.51 -14.27 -12.00
C ASN A 451 6.66 -12.99 -12.18
N PHE A 452 7.01 -12.17 -13.17
CA PHE A 452 6.41 -10.85 -13.40
C PHE A 452 6.25 -10.56 -14.89
N HIS A 453 5.21 -9.82 -15.29
CA HIS A 453 5.15 -9.30 -16.66
C HIS A 453 5.89 -7.96 -16.79
N LEU A 454 5.77 -7.05 -15.81
CA LEU A 454 6.37 -5.71 -15.87
C LEU A 454 7.01 -5.27 -14.55
N GLY A 455 8.30 -5.00 -14.58
CA GLY A 455 9.15 -4.71 -13.43
C GLY A 455 9.13 -3.23 -13.03
N PHE A 456 10.19 -2.50 -13.38
CA PHE A 456 10.25 -1.04 -13.21
C PHE A 456 9.30 -0.34 -14.19
N THR A 457 8.85 0.86 -13.83
CA THR A 457 8.31 1.83 -14.80
C THR A 457 8.78 3.22 -14.45
N ALA A 458 9.45 3.87 -15.38
CA ALA A 458 10.08 5.17 -15.22
C ALA A 458 9.37 6.21 -16.10
N THR A 459 8.69 7.17 -15.46
CA THR A 459 7.94 8.23 -16.14
C THR A 459 7.89 9.48 -15.27
N GLY A 460 7.53 10.61 -15.85
CA GLY A 460 7.07 11.78 -15.12
C GLY A 460 8.12 12.48 -14.25
N ASP A 461 9.32 12.73 -14.78
CA ASP A 461 10.44 13.43 -14.12
C ASP A 461 11.03 12.70 -12.88
N ALA A 462 10.72 11.42 -12.71
CA ALA A 462 11.30 10.58 -11.65
C ALA A 462 12.82 10.43 -11.80
N THR A 463 13.56 10.42 -10.68
CA THR A 463 14.99 10.09 -10.64
C THR A 463 15.20 8.75 -9.95
N ILE A 464 15.72 7.76 -10.68
CA ILE A 464 15.81 6.36 -10.24
C ILE A 464 17.25 5.87 -10.33
N LEU A 465 17.80 5.42 -9.21
CA LEU A 465 19.05 4.66 -9.12
C LEU A 465 18.71 3.21 -8.75
N SER A 466 18.81 2.31 -9.73
CA SER A 466 18.71 0.86 -9.56
C SER A 466 20.11 0.26 -9.29
N GLN A 467 20.24 -0.69 -8.37
CA GLN A 467 21.54 -1.33 -8.10
C GLN A 467 21.41 -2.76 -7.54
N ALA A 468 22.07 -3.73 -8.18
CA ALA A 468 22.12 -5.14 -7.73
C ALA A 468 20.76 -5.81 -7.47
N ASN A 469 19.73 -5.46 -8.26
CA ASN A 469 18.43 -6.14 -8.21
C ASN A 469 18.49 -7.46 -9.02
N TYR A 470 17.77 -8.48 -8.57
CA TYR A 470 17.75 -9.80 -9.22
C TYR A 470 16.38 -10.08 -9.83
N PHE A 471 16.32 -10.13 -11.15
CA PHE A 471 15.15 -10.48 -11.94
C PHE A 471 15.20 -11.95 -12.36
N ALA A 472 14.06 -12.65 -12.28
CA ALA A 472 13.89 -13.98 -12.85
C ALA A 472 12.45 -14.24 -13.31
N LYS A 473 12.31 -15.11 -14.32
CA LYS A 473 11.00 -15.51 -14.87
C LYS A 473 10.12 -14.30 -15.27
N GLY A 474 10.73 -13.27 -15.88
CA GLY A 474 9.95 -12.25 -16.56
C GLY A 474 9.12 -12.88 -17.69
N VAL A 475 7.93 -12.35 -17.99
CA VAL A 475 7.06 -12.83 -19.08
C VAL A 475 6.54 -11.70 -19.97
N ASP A 476 6.12 -12.03 -21.19
CA ASP A 476 5.37 -11.13 -22.08
C ASP A 476 3.85 -11.18 -21.81
N VAL A 477 3.08 -10.39 -22.56
CA VAL A 477 1.59 -10.35 -22.51
C VAL A 477 0.91 -11.64 -23.02
N SER A 478 1.67 -12.72 -23.21
CA SER A 478 1.21 -14.05 -23.65
C SER A 478 1.84 -15.16 -22.80
N ASP A 479 2.24 -14.83 -21.56
CA ASP A 479 2.86 -15.71 -20.56
C ASP A 479 4.15 -16.41 -21.01
N LYS A 480 4.86 -15.89 -22.03
CA LYS A 480 6.13 -16.45 -22.50
C LYS A 480 7.30 -15.77 -21.83
N ALA A 481 8.30 -16.55 -21.44
CA ALA A 481 9.51 -16.04 -20.80
C ALA A 481 10.18 -14.91 -21.60
N SER A 482 10.27 -13.72 -21.01
CA SER A 482 10.81 -12.51 -21.64
C SER A 482 11.41 -11.56 -20.60
N ASN A 483 12.55 -10.96 -20.94
CA ASN A 483 13.14 -9.86 -20.17
C ASN A 483 12.71 -8.47 -20.70
N SER A 484 11.83 -8.38 -21.72
CA SER A 484 11.38 -7.08 -22.26
C SER A 484 10.66 -6.21 -21.22
N GLY A 485 10.05 -6.83 -20.22
CA GLY A 485 9.31 -6.15 -19.16
C GLY A 485 10.14 -5.66 -17.98
N VAL A 486 11.47 -5.81 -17.93
CA VAL A 486 12.26 -5.40 -16.75
C VAL A 486 12.18 -3.89 -16.47
N LEU A 487 11.94 -3.08 -17.51
CA LEU A 487 11.76 -1.63 -17.43
C LEU A 487 10.83 -1.13 -18.55
N ASP A 488 9.71 -0.55 -18.14
CA ASP A 488 8.81 0.27 -18.96
C ASP A 488 9.26 1.74 -18.87
N ASP A 489 10.14 2.16 -19.78
CA ASP A 489 10.71 3.51 -19.80
C ASP A 489 9.90 4.44 -20.71
N TYR A 490 9.38 5.55 -20.20
CA TYR A 490 8.62 6.52 -20.99
C TYR A 490 9.52 7.56 -21.69
N GLY A 491 10.78 7.69 -21.28
CA GLY A 491 11.76 8.63 -21.82
C GLY A 491 11.76 10.03 -21.21
N ASP A 492 10.86 10.32 -20.28
CA ASP A 492 10.74 11.62 -19.59
C ASP A 492 11.15 11.57 -18.11
N ALA A 493 12.00 10.61 -17.74
CA ALA A 493 12.56 10.42 -16.41
C ALA A 493 14.11 10.40 -16.47
N HIS A 494 14.74 10.12 -15.33
CA HIS A 494 16.17 9.90 -15.19
C HIS A 494 16.43 8.53 -14.55
N PHE A 495 17.07 7.59 -15.27
CA PHE A 495 17.31 6.22 -14.81
C PHE A 495 18.80 5.85 -14.85
N LYS A 496 19.23 4.95 -13.98
CA LYS A 496 20.54 4.27 -14.06
C LYS A 496 20.48 2.94 -13.30
N ASP A 497 20.95 1.86 -13.91
CA ASP A 497 21.25 0.61 -13.20
C ASP A 497 22.75 0.44 -12.92
N ILE A 498 23.09 -0.26 -11.85
CA ILE A 498 24.44 -0.77 -11.57
C ILE A 498 24.35 -2.23 -11.10
N GLY A 499 24.74 -3.18 -11.95
CA GLY A 499 25.03 -4.56 -11.53
C GLY A 499 23.82 -5.42 -11.15
N SER A 500 22.61 -5.05 -11.59
CA SER A 500 21.49 -6.01 -11.63
C SER A 500 21.76 -7.13 -12.64
N ASN A 501 21.11 -8.28 -12.50
CA ASN A 501 21.40 -9.48 -13.31
C ASN A 501 20.82 -9.46 -14.75
N VAL A 502 20.37 -8.30 -15.24
CA VAL A 502 19.71 -8.10 -16.55
C VAL A 502 20.22 -6.83 -17.24
N SER A 503 20.01 -6.74 -18.55
CA SER A 503 20.26 -5.51 -19.33
C SER A 503 18.96 -4.74 -19.58
N PHE A 504 19.01 -3.42 -19.48
CA PHE A 504 17.85 -2.54 -19.58
C PHE A 504 17.80 -1.79 -20.93
N THR A 505 16.63 -1.75 -21.56
CA THR A 505 16.37 -0.92 -22.75
C THR A 505 15.95 0.49 -22.35
N GLN A 506 16.91 1.26 -21.83
CA GLN A 506 16.71 2.63 -21.35
C GLN A 506 16.45 3.61 -22.51
N LYS A 507 15.51 4.54 -22.28
CA LYS A 507 15.20 5.72 -23.11
C LYS A 507 15.44 7.03 -22.34
N SER A 508 15.13 7.02 -21.04
CA SER A 508 15.31 8.13 -20.10
C SER A 508 16.77 8.54 -19.96
N ALA A 509 17.03 9.78 -19.55
CA ALA A 509 18.40 10.27 -19.39
C ALA A 509 19.14 9.54 -18.26
N VAL A 510 20.46 9.39 -18.36
CA VAL A 510 21.26 8.74 -17.31
C VAL A 510 21.37 9.65 -16.09
N THR A 511 20.96 9.18 -14.91
CA THR A 511 21.14 9.97 -13.68
C THR A 511 22.58 9.91 -13.14
N ALA A 512 23.08 11.05 -12.68
CA ALA A 512 24.30 11.15 -11.88
C ALA A 512 24.02 11.20 -10.36
N TRP A 513 22.74 11.18 -9.96
CA TRP A 513 22.33 11.23 -8.56
C TRP A 513 22.73 9.96 -7.79
N THR A 514 23.03 10.15 -6.50
CA THR A 514 23.22 9.09 -5.49
C THR A 514 22.62 9.56 -4.16
N PRO A 515 22.03 8.68 -3.34
CA PRO A 515 21.63 9.03 -1.98
C PRO A 515 22.83 9.36 -1.09
N SER A 516 22.58 10.11 -0.01
CA SER A 516 23.58 10.53 0.97
C SER A 516 23.86 9.50 2.07
N TYR A 517 22.96 8.53 2.29
CA TYR A 517 23.15 7.44 3.25
C TYR A 517 24.06 6.33 2.71
N GLN A 518 24.70 5.61 3.65
CA GLN A 518 25.45 4.40 3.34
C GLN A 518 24.51 3.24 2.99
N ARG A 519 24.92 2.41 2.02
CA ARG A 519 24.14 1.28 1.49
C ARG A 519 25.00 0.01 1.51
N ASP A 520 24.47 -1.08 2.05
CA ASP A 520 25.08 -2.40 1.96
C ASP A 520 24.70 -3.05 0.62
N ILE A 521 25.44 -2.71 -0.44
CA ILE A 521 25.20 -3.24 -1.79
C ILE A 521 25.80 -4.64 -1.91
N LYS A 522 24.97 -5.61 -2.30
CA LYS A 522 25.33 -7.01 -2.52
C LYS A 522 25.61 -7.27 -4.01
N THR A 523 25.91 -8.50 -4.40
CA THR A 523 25.63 -8.93 -5.80
C THR A 523 24.14 -9.26 -5.92
N ALA A 524 23.58 -9.28 -7.12
CA ALA A 524 22.18 -9.64 -7.31
C ALA A 524 21.85 -11.05 -6.76
N GLU A 525 22.77 -12.01 -6.90
CA GLU A 525 22.63 -13.38 -6.37
C GLU A 525 22.61 -13.38 -4.83
N ALA A 526 23.49 -12.59 -4.21
CA ALA A 526 23.59 -12.46 -2.76
C ALA A 526 22.43 -11.64 -2.16
N ALA A 527 21.87 -10.69 -2.92
CA ALA A 527 20.59 -10.06 -2.63
C ALA A 527 19.48 -11.11 -2.60
N ARG A 528 19.22 -11.81 -3.71
CA ARG A 528 18.18 -12.85 -3.76
C ARG A 528 18.32 -13.91 -2.67
N ALA A 529 19.54 -14.35 -2.34
CA ALA A 529 19.76 -15.30 -1.25
C ALA A 529 19.35 -14.74 0.13
N TYR A 530 19.61 -13.45 0.38
CA TYR A 530 19.17 -12.73 1.57
C TYR A 530 17.65 -12.50 1.57
N ASP A 531 17.08 -11.97 0.49
CA ASP A 531 15.67 -11.60 0.40
C ASP A 531 14.75 -12.83 0.56
N LEU A 532 15.10 -13.96 -0.07
CA LEU A 532 14.36 -15.21 0.05
C LEU A 532 14.44 -15.86 1.44
N THR A 533 15.29 -15.35 2.34
CA THR A 533 15.41 -15.84 3.73
C THR A 533 14.98 -14.83 4.79
N HIS A 534 14.87 -13.54 4.46
CA HIS A 534 14.57 -12.47 5.42
C HIS A 534 13.35 -11.61 5.06
N ALA A 535 12.88 -11.59 3.80
CA ALA A 535 11.86 -10.64 3.38
C ALA A 535 10.41 -11.12 3.63
N GLY A 536 9.59 -10.21 4.19
CA GLY A 536 8.21 -10.43 4.57
C GLY A 536 8.02 -10.48 6.09
N ALA A 537 6.76 -10.65 6.51
CA ALA A 537 6.43 -10.86 7.91
C ALA A 537 6.86 -12.26 8.38
N ASN A 538 7.32 -12.36 9.62
CA ASN A 538 7.73 -13.61 10.24
C ASN A 538 6.53 -14.53 10.43
N THR A 539 6.76 -15.85 10.40
CA THR A 539 5.72 -16.83 10.80
C THR A 539 5.43 -16.70 12.30
N VAL A 540 4.16 -16.48 12.64
CA VAL A 540 3.66 -16.61 14.02
C VAL A 540 3.76 -18.08 14.44
N SER A 541 4.15 -18.34 15.69
CA SER A 541 4.44 -19.67 16.25
C SER A 541 3.27 -20.30 17.00
#